data_AF-A0A8H5FTL0-F1
#
_entry.id   AF-A0A8H5FTL0-F1
#
_cell.length_a   1.000
_cell.length_b   1.000
_cell.length_c   1.000
_cell.angle_alpha   90.00
_cell.angle_beta   90.00
_cell.angle_gamma   90.00
#
_symmetry.space_group_name_H-M   'P 1'
#
loop_
_entity.id
_entity.type
_entity.pdbx_description
1 polymer ?
#
loop_
_entity_poly.entity_id
_entity_poly.type
_entity_poly.pdbx_seq_one_letter_code
_entity_poly.pdbx_strand_id
1 'polypeptide(L)'
;MSNPSDYCIASNTDIFGIGTRVATYAQNYLTLIPVIHALWDGRVTYVELEMFEKQSTTILLTAYGILLSTIIQGAATDTLSNFHVMIVLNLSWMNDMNALMFFLLRLMHEMDLKIDVGKNTSPTGAKDATTEPTNTPTVPELASLMKKVIFGSKDVMLIGSFHLTFMSAVGIWLWSDPLAFGNSPVCSMSGHIFLIKWPISFLSARLKIWSLLVYSSLLVPGLNLILPLAFLSVFVIYSHWILKLCRPQDHRLQKLLMAGPGLIMVTTINSLLVISTENTLKRAPTGFLEPGDASWSFGQILALLLLLSTIRDILETLRNRQPRQLTEQVEKALEEGESQAALTALKRGALVGRDIFSFAIKKGSLDVVEYLVNEYPKLFPRTALHDAVENECLDVMEYLVEKCQVDINAKDILDNTALHKAVKMGRLEAVQYLIRKSRFIQSWELSKLKAEAIGRLEGKEKEKYLAHVDKYLNPLSHS
;
A
#
# COMPACT_ATOMS: atom_id res chain seq x y z
N MET A 1 24.02 17.61 53.72
CA MET A 1 23.45 16.41 53.10
C MET A 1 23.05 16.81 51.69
N SER A 2 23.72 16.26 50.69
CA SER A 2 23.39 16.46 49.27
C SER A 2 21.95 16.05 48.99
N ASN A 3 21.31 16.74 48.04
CA ASN A 3 19.92 16.47 47.70
C ASN A 3 19.85 15.11 46.98
N PRO A 4 18.81 14.27 47.16
CA PRO A 4 18.73 12.97 46.47
C PRO A 4 18.80 13.08 44.93
N SER A 5 18.45 14.26 44.40
CA SER A 5 18.59 14.63 42.98
C SER A 5 20.04 14.75 42.49
N ASP A 6 21.02 14.92 43.39
CA ASP A 6 22.44 15.03 43.00
C ASP A 6 23.04 13.66 42.60
N TYR A 7 22.30 12.56 42.82
CA TYR A 7 22.73 11.18 42.54
C TYR A 7 21.92 10.49 41.42
N CYS A 8 20.81 11.09 40.98
CA CYS A 8 20.01 10.55 39.87
C CYS A 8 20.26 11.37 38.62
N ILE A 9 20.52 10.67 37.51
CA ILE A 9 21.09 11.25 36.31
C ILE A 9 20.00 11.70 35.34
N ALA A 10 20.26 12.83 34.67
CA ALA A 10 19.38 13.45 33.70
C ALA A 10 18.92 12.50 32.60
N SER A 11 17.61 12.54 32.39
CA SER A 11 16.90 11.83 31.34
C SER A 11 17.26 12.33 29.94
N ASN A 12 17.36 11.40 28.98
CA ASN A 12 17.45 11.78 27.58
C ASN A 12 16.05 11.98 26.99
N THR A 13 15.69 13.26 26.86
CA THR A 13 14.40 13.72 26.36
C THR A 13 14.11 13.29 24.92
N ASP A 14 15.13 13.02 24.10
CA ASP A 14 14.97 12.56 22.72
C ASP A 14 14.45 11.11 22.64
N ILE A 15 14.72 10.28 23.64
CA ILE A 15 14.36 8.84 23.61
C ILE A 15 12.96 8.60 24.17
N PHE A 16 12.60 9.25 25.27
CA PHE A 16 11.35 8.96 25.98
C PHE A 16 10.61 10.20 26.47
N GLY A 17 11.06 11.40 26.11
CA GLY A 17 10.39 12.63 26.51
C GLY A 17 9.05 12.85 25.80
N ILE A 18 8.35 13.93 26.16
CA ILE A 18 6.95 14.11 25.79
C ILE A 18 6.72 14.14 24.28
N GLY A 19 7.60 14.81 23.52
CA GLY A 19 7.49 14.88 22.05
C GLY A 19 7.59 13.51 21.38
N THR A 20 8.56 12.69 21.80
CA THR A 20 8.74 11.32 21.28
C THR A 20 7.55 10.43 21.60
N ARG A 21 7.04 10.47 22.85
CA ARG A 21 5.84 9.69 23.22
C ARG A 21 4.62 10.13 22.43
N VAL A 22 4.34 11.43 22.37
CA VAL A 22 3.20 11.97 21.61
C VAL A 22 3.31 11.62 20.13
N ALA A 23 4.51 11.69 19.54
CA ALA A 23 4.75 11.28 18.17
C ALA A 23 4.44 9.80 17.96
N THR A 24 4.97 8.91 18.81
CA THR A 24 4.69 7.46 18.70
C THR A 24 3.21 7.17 18.90
N TYR A 25 2.55 7.78 19.88
CA TYR A 25 1.11 7.60 20.12
C TYR A 25 0.30 8.05 18.90
N ALA A 26 0.52 9.29 18.44
CA ALA A 26 -0.18 9.85 17.29
C ALA A 26 0.03 8.98 16.05
N GLN A 27 1.27 8.55 15.77
CA GLN A 27 1.58 7.70 14.62
C GLN A 27 0.81 6.38 14.67
N ASN A 28 0.78 5.70 15.83
CA ASN A 28 0.08 4.41 16.00
C ASN A 28 -1.45 4.51 15.91
N TYR A 29 -2.05 5.68 16.16
CA TYR A 29 -3.49 5.89 15.97
C TYR A 29 -3.83 6.39 14.56
N LEU A 30 -2.99 7.25 13.99
CA LEU A 30 -3.15 7.75 12.62
C LEU A 30 -3.10 6.62 11.59
N THR A 31 -2.27 5.61 11.81
CA THR A 31 -2.18 4.40 10.98
C THR A 31 -3.46 3.58 10.94
N LEU A 32 -4.35 3.73 11.92
CA LEU A 32 -5.64 3.03 11.94
C LEU A 32 -6.66 3.69 11.00
N ILE A 33 -6.51 4.97 10.68
CA ILE A 33 -7.48 5.72 9.86
C ILE A 33 -7.69 5.05 8.49
N PRO A 34 -6.64 4.74 7.70
CA PRO A 34 -6.89 4.20 6.38
C PRO A 34 -7.31 2.71 6.46
N VAL A 35 -7.01 2.00 7.55
CA VAL A 35 -7.55 0.65 7.83
C VAL A 35 -9.07 0.73 8.04
N ILE A 36 -9.52 1.63 8.93
CA ILE A 36 -10.95 1.87 9.20
C ILE A 36 -11.67 2.25 7.90
N HIS A 37 -11.07 3.14 7.12
CA HIS A 37 -11.63 3.55 5.84
C HIS A 37 -11.70 2.38 4.84
N ALA A 38 -10.68 1.51 4.81
CA ALA A 38 -10.69 0.32 3.96
C ALA A 38 -11.75 -0.70 4.36
N LEU A 39 -12.00 -0.85 5.66
CA LEU A 39 -13.10 -1.68 6.16
C LEU A 39 -14.47 -1.10 5.80
N TRP A 40 -14.61 0.23 5.86
CA TRP A 40 -15.85 0.92 5.51
C TRP A 40 -16.23 0.74 4.04
N ASP A 41 -15.26 0.89 3.14
CA ASP A 41 -15.48 0.78 1.70
C ASP A 41 -15.53 -0.67 1.22
N GLY A 42 -14.90 -1.60 1.96
CA GLY A 42 -14.89 -3.03 1.68
C GLY A 42 -13.87 -3.49 0.65
N ARG A 43 -12.90 -2.64 0.27
CA ARG A 43 -11.82 -2.97 -0.69
C ARG A 43 -10.47 -2.40 -0.23
N VAL A 44 -9.39 -3.11 -0.55
CA VAL A 44 -8.01 -2.65 -0.37
C VAL A 44 -7.33 -2.64 -1.73
N THR A 45 -6.97 -1.46 -2.22
CA THR A 45 -6.25 -1.32 -3.50
C THR A 45 -4.76 -1.62 -3.33
N TYR A 46 -4.07 -1.98 -4.41
CA TYR A 46 -2.63 -2.24 -4.38
C TYR A 46 -1.83 -1.01 -3.92
N VAL A 47 -2.20 0.18 -4.38
CA VAL A 47 -1.51 1.42 -4.02
C VAL A 47 -1.69 1.76 -2.54
N GLU A 48 -2.87 1.50 -1.98
CA GLU A 48 -3.08 1.64 -0.54
C GLU A 48 -2.18 0.67 0.23
N LEU A 49 -2.13 -0.58 -0.21
CA LEU A 49 -1.33 -1.62 0.41
C LEU A 49 0.18 -1.30 0.40
N GLU A 50 0.72 -0.81 -0.72
CA GLU A 50 2.11 -0.35 -0.83
C GLU A 50 2.40 0.81 0.14
N MET A 51 1.47 1.77 0.24
CA MET A 51 1.60 2.87 1.20
C MET A 51 1.61 2.36 2.65
N PHE A 52 0.74 1.40 2.99
CA PHE A 52 0.73 0.80 4.34
C PHE A 52 2.01 0.03 4.65
N GLU A 53 2.60 -0.63 3.66
CA GLU A 53 3.88 -1.30 3.79
C GLU A 53 4.96 -0.29 4.17
N LYS A 54 5.04 0.82 3.41
CA LYS A 54 5.96 1.93 3.68
C LYS A 54 5.73 2.57 5.05
N GLN A 55 4.48 2.73 5.46
CA GLN A 55 4.14 3.29 6.76
C GLN A 55 4.57 2.36 7.90
N SER A 56 4.32 1.06 7.77
CA SER A 56 4.69 0.06 8.77
C SER A 56 6.20 -0.11 8.89
N THR A 57 6.92 -0.14 7.77
CA THR A 57 8.40 -0.14 7.77
C THR A 57 8.98 1.11 8.42
N THR A 58 8.41 2.29 8.14
CA THR A 58 8.85 3.55 8.76
C THR A 58 8.67 3.55 10.27
N ILE A 59 7.54 3.01 10.76
CA ILE A 59 7.26 2.88 12.20
C ILE A 59 8.25 1.94 12.87
N LEU A 60 8.47 0.76 12.30
CA LEU A 60 9.43 -0.21 12.84
C LEU A 60 10.86 0.34 12.83
N LEU A 61 11.25 1.08 11.78
CA LEU A 61 12.58 1.69 11.70
C LEU A 61 12.75 2.80 12.75
N THR A 62 11.72 3.60 12.98
CA THR A 62 11.73 4.63 14.04
C THR A 62 11.84 3.98 15.42
N ALA A 63 11.06 2.94 15.67
CA ALA A 63 11.09 2.17 16.90
C ALA A 63 12.47 1.53 17.15
N TYR A 64 13.07 0.97 16.10
CA TYR A 64 14.41 0.42 16.11
C TYR A 64 15.46 1.48 16.49
N GLY A 65 15.35 2.69 15.95
CA GLY A 65 16.21 3.82 16.31
C GLY A 65 16.14 4.18 17.79
N ILE A 66 14.93 4.18 18.39
CA ILE A 66 14.73 4.44 19.82
C ILE A 66 15.39 3.33 20.67
N LEU A 67 15.21 2.05 20.31
CA LEU A 67 15.84 0.92 20.99
C LEU A 67 17.36 0.95 20.90
N LEU A 68 17.91 1.18 19.70
CA LEU A 68 19.35 1.28 19.50
C LEU A 68 19.95 2.44 20.31
N SER A 69 19.29 3.60 20.30
CA SER A 69 19.71 4.76 21.11
C SER A 69 19.67 4.44 22.60
N THR A 70 18.67 3.68 23.05
CA THR A 70 18.57 3.20 24.43
C THR A 70 19.75 2.28 24.76
N ILE A 71 20.04 1.28 23.93
CA ILE A 71 21.19 0.38 24.16
C ILE A 71 22.51 1.17 24.22
N ILE A 72 22.75 2.07 23.28
CA ILE A 72 23.97 2.89 23.22
C ILE A 72 24.09 3.75 24.47
N GLN A 73 23.03 4.48 24.85
CA GLN A 73 23.05 5.33 26.03
C GLN A 73 23.32 4.52 27.29
N GLY A 74 22.61 3.40 27.45
CA GLY A 74 22.80 2.53 28.59
C GLY A 74 24.22 1.96 28.69
N ALA A 75 24.79 1.52 27.57
CA ALA A 75 26.12 0.91 27.55
C ALA A 75 27.27 1.93 27.67
N ALA A 76 27.09 3.14 27.13
CA ALA A 76 28.15 4.15 27.10
C ALA A 76 28.23 4.99 28.38
N THR A 77 27.12 5.10 29.12
CA THR A 77 27.01 6.06 30.24
C THR A 77 26.43 5.47 31.51
N ASP A 78 25.91 4.24 31.50
CA ASP A 78 25.19 3.59 32.61
C ASP A 78 24.01 4.42 33.16
N THR A 79 23.41 5.29 32.33
CA THR A 79 22.43 6.34 32.73
C THR A 79 20.95 5.96 32.60
N LEU A 80 20.61 4.68 32.43
CA LEU A 80 19.20 4.28 32.22
C LEU A 80 18.51 3.85 33.51
N SER A 81 17.36 4.45 33.80
CA SER A 81 16.48 3.97 34.87
C SER A 81 15.56 2.85 34.35
N ASN A 82 15.12 1.98 35.26
CA ASN A 82 14.09 0.96 35.00
C ASN A 82 12.84 1.55 34.34
N PHE A 83 12.49 2.77 34.74
CA PHE A 83 11.32 3.48 34.27
C PHE A 83 11.44 3.93 32.82
N HIS A 84 12.58 4.53 32.44
CA HIS A 84 12.83 4.99 31.07
C HIS A 84 12.84 3.83 30.08
N VAL A 85 13.47 2.72 30.44
CA VAL A 85 13.50 1.52 29.59
C VAL A 85 12.12 0.87 29.48
N MET A 86 11.33 0.88 30.55
CA MET A 86 9.95 0.39 30.49
C MET A 86 9.10 1.19 29.49
N ILE A 87 9.26 2.51 29.45
CA ILE A 87 8.58 3.36 28.45
C ILE A 87 8.98 2.93 27.05
N VAL A 88 10.29 2.82 26.79
CA VAL A 88 10.80 2.40 25.47
C VAL A 88 10.26 1.03 25.07
N LEU A 89 10.20 0.06 25.99
CA LEU A 89 9.61 -1.26 25.74
C LEU A 89 8.11 -1.18 25.43
N ASN A 90 7.34 -0.34 26.14
CA ASN A 90 5.92 -0.13 25.84
C ASN A 90 5.72 0.53 24.47
N LEU A 91 6.52 1.55 24.13
CA LEU A 91 6.49 2.18 22.81
C LEU A 91 6.83 1.17 21.71
N SER A 92 7.80 0.30 21.96
CA SER A 92 8.19 -0.78 21.04
C SER A 92 7.05 -1.78 20.82
N TRP A 93 6.39 -2.24 21.89
CA TRP A 93 5.20 -3.09 21.80
C TRP A 93 4.08 -2.45 20.98
N MET A 94 3.84 -1.14 21.15
CA MET A 94 2.83 -0.43 20.35
C MET A 94 3.15 -0.48 18.85
N ASN A 95 4.40 -0.17 18.50
CA ASN A 95 4.86 -0.16 17.11
C ASN A 95 4.76 -1.56 16.46
N ASP A 96 5.16 -2.61 17.18
CA ASP A 96 5.04 -3.99 16.71
C ASP A 96 3.58 -4.42 16.51
N MET A 97 2.71 -4.09 17.47
CA MET A 97 1.27 -4.41 17.37
C MET A 97 0.62 -3.68 16.19
N ASN A 98 1.04 -2.47 15.89
CA ASN A 98 0.51 -1.71 14.76
C ASN A 98 1.03 -2.24 13.41
N ALA A 99 2.26 -2.74 13.34
CA ALA A 99 2.78 -3.41 12.14
C ALA A 99 1.95 -4.67 11.76
N LEU A 100 1.26 -5.31 12.71
CA LEU A 100 0.33 -6.40 12.42
C LEU A 100 -0.85 -5.97 11.52
N MET A 101 -1.23 -4.69 11.50
CA MET A 101 -2.32 -4.18 10.65
C MET A 101 -2.02 -4.30 9.16
N PHE A 102 -0.76 -4.14 8.76
CA PHE A 102 -0.35 -4.36 7.38
C PHE A 102 -0.66 -5.79 6.92
N PHE A 103 -0.36 -6.79 7.76
CA PHE A 103 -0.62 -8.19 7.42
C PHE A 103 -2.12 -8.51 7.34
N LEU A 104 -2.95 -7.88 8.18
CA LEU A 104 -4.41 -8.00 8.07
C LEU A 104 -4.92 -7.43 6.74
N LEU A 105 -4.44 -6.25 6.35
CA LEU A 105 -4.81 -5.63 5.07
C LEU A 105 -4.31 -6.42 3.86
N ARG A 106 -3.08 -6.94 3.92
CA ARG A 106 -2.52 -7.80 2.87
C ARG A 106 -3.36 -9.05 2.67
N LEU A 107 -3.76 -9.69 3.78
CA LEU A 107 -4.65 -10.84 3.75
C LEU A 107 -5.99 -10.49 3.07
N MET A 108 -6.58 -9.33 3.43
CA MET A 108 -7.82 -8.86 2.82
C MET A 108 -7.67 -8.64 1.31
N HIS A 109 -6.58 -8.00 0.87
CA HIS A 109 -6.29 -7.73 -0.53
C HIS A 109 -6.13 -9.01 -1.35
N GLU A 110 -5.34 -9.98 -0.86
CA GLU A 110 -5.13 -11.26 -1.54
C GLU A 110 -6.42 -12.08 -1.67
N MET A 111 -7.36 -11.92 -0.73
CA MET A 111 -8.69 -12.52 -0.84
C MET A 111 -9.55 -11.84 -1.89
N ASP A 112 -9.47 -10.52 -2.04
CA ASP A 112 -10.21 -9.78 -3.08
C ASP A 112 -9.74 -10.19 -4.47
N LEU A 113 -8.43 -10.23 -4.69
CA LEU A 113 -7.84 -10.68 -5.95
C LEU A 113 -8.32 -12.09 -6.33
N LYS A 114 -8.45 -12.99 -5.36
CA LYS A 114 -8.92 -14.35 -5.62
C LYS A 114 -10.39 -14.38 -6.04
N ILE A 115 -11.24 -13.56 -5.42
CA ILE A 115 -12.66 -13.45 -5.79
C ILE A 115 -12.80 -12.93 -7.22
N ASP A 116 -12.01 -11.92 -7.60
CA ASP A 116 -12.09 -11.32 -8.92
C ASP A 116 -11.56 -12.26 -10.02
N VAL A 117 -10.47 -12.99 -9.76
CA VAL A 117 -10.00 -14.05 -10.68
C VAL A 117 -11.05 -15.14 -10.85
N GLY A 118 -11.69 -15.59 -9.76
CA GLY A 118 -12.72 -16.63 -9.81
C GLY A 118 -13.94 -16.24 -10.68
N LYS A 119 -14.32 -14.96 -10.68
CA LYS A 119 -15.36 -14.42 -11.57
C LYS A 119 -14.94 -14.42 -13.04
N ASN A 120 -13.69 -14.04 -13.33
CA ASN A 120 -13.18 -13.94 -14.70
C ASN A 120 -12.92 -15.30 -15.36
N THR A 121 -12.73 -16.36 -14.57
CA THR A 121 -12.51 -17.74 -15.08
C THR A 121 -13.79 -18.55 -15.29
N SER A 122 -14.97 -18.03 -14.92
CA SER A 122 -16.27 -18.66 -15.15
C SER A 122 -16.68 -18.48 -16.62
N PRO A 123 -16.67 -19.53 -17.47
CA PRO A 123 -17.09 -19.38 -18.85
C PRO A 123 -18.59 -19.08 -18.88
N THR A 124 -18.96 -18.10 -19.68
CA THR A 124 -20.33 -17.90 -20.15
C THR A 124 -20.86 -19.20 -20.77
N GLY A 125 -21.68 -19.95 -20.04
CA GLY A 125 -22.46 -21.06 -20.60
C GLY A 125 -22.45 -22.37 -19.80
N ALA A 126 -23.09 -22.38 -18.64
CA ALA A 126 -23.88 -23.51 -18.11
C ALA A 126 -24.52 -23.10 -16.78
N LYS A 127 -25.80 -22.73 -16.79
CA LYS A 127 -26.60 -22.62 -15.57
C LYS A 127 -26.99 -24.04 -15.14
N ASP A 128 -26.13 -24.72 -14.40
CA ASP A 128 -26.59 -25.78 -13.50
C ASP A 128 -26.89 -25.13 -12.13
N ALA A 129 -28.16 -24.83 -11.95
CA ALA A 129 -28.69 -24.28 -10.71
C ALA A 129 -28.84 -25.39 -9.65
N THR A 130 -27.75 -25.81 -9.01
CA THR A 130 -27.84 -26.49 -7.69
C THR A 130 -26.63 -26.32 -6.77
N THR A 131 -25.52 -25.71 -7.21
CA THR A 131 -24.38 -25.40 -6.34
C THR A 131 -23.99 -23.94 -6.47
N GLU A 132 -24.44 -23.11 -5.51
CA GLU A 132 -23.82 -21.80 -5.31
C GLU A 132 -22.31 -22.00 -5.13
N PRO A 133 -21.45 -21.28 -5.88
CA PRO A 133 -20.02 -21.32 -5.61
C PRO A 133 -19.82 -20.83 -4.18
N THR A 134 -19.42 -21.73 -3.28
CA THR A 134 -19.06 -21.34 -1.92
C THR A 134 -17.80 -20.49 -2.02
N ASN A 135 -17.96 -19.17 -2.03
CA ASN A 135 -16.86 -18.19 -2.07
C ASN A 135 -15.94 -18.24 -0.83
N THR A 136 -16.12 -19.24 0.06
CA THR A 136 -15.29 -19.46 1.24
C THR A 136 -14.07 -20.30 0.89
N PRO A 137 -12.83 -19.79 1.08
CA PRO A 137 -11.62 -20.55 0.76
C PRO A 137 -11.48 -21.80 1.63
N THR A 138 -11.05 -22.90 1.03
CA THR A 138 -10.73 -24.17 1.70
C THR A 138 -9.43 -24.09 2.50
N VAL A 139 -9.20 -25.04 3.43
CA VAL A 139 -8.00 -25.07 4.30
C VAL A 139 -6.67 -25.09 3.51
N PRO A 140 -6.49 -25.88 2.43
CA PRO A 140 -5.27 -25.85 1.62
C PRO A 140 -5.04 -24.49 0.94
N GLU A 141 -6.11 -23.84 0.51
CA GLU A 141 -6.03 -22.52 -0.13
C GLU A 141 -5.67 -21.43 0.88
N LEU A 142 -6.11 -21.59 2.13
CA LEU A 142 -5.78 -20.73 3.24
C LEU A 142 -4.27 -20.77 3.56
N ALA A 143 -3.67 -21.96 3.49
CA ALA A 143 -2.22 -22.14 3.64
C ALA A 143 -1.43 -21.48 2.50
N SER A 144 -1.93 -21.59 1.26
CA SER A 144 -1.35 -20.90 0.09
C SER A 144 -1.44 -19.38 0.22
N LEU A 145 -2.57 -18.87 0.71
CA LEU A 145 -2.80 -17.45 0.99
C LEU A 145 -1.82 -16.93 2.05
N MET A 146 -1.68 -17.64 3.16
CA MET A 146 -0.69 -17.32 4.20
C MET A 146 0.74 -17.28 3.65
N LYS A 147 1.09 -18.23 2.78
CA LYS A 147 2.39 -18.23 2.11
C LYS A 147 2.60 -16.96 1.29
N LYS A 148 1.61 -16.53 0.50
CA LYS A 148 1.69 -15.28 -0.28
C LYS A 148 1.85 -14.05 0.61
N VAL A 149 1.06 -13.95 1.69
CA VAL A 149 1.15 -12.84 2.65
C VAL A 149 2.57 -12.77 3.24
N ILE A 150 3.11 -13.90 3.69
CA ILE A 150 4.46 -13.98 4.28
C ILE A 150 5.54 -13.58 3.28
N PHE A 151 5.59 -14.23 2.12
CA PHE A 151 6.65 -13.99 1.14
C PHE A 151 6.51 -12.67 0.36
N GLY A 152 5.32 -12.08 0.35
CA GLY A 152 5.05 -10.76 -0.22
C GLY A 152 5.37 -9.60 0.71
N SER A 153 5.83 -9.86 1.94
CA SER A 153 6.03 -8.87 3.01
C SER A 153 7.45 -8.91 3.61
N LYS A 154 8.45 -9.28 2.82
CA LYS A 154 9.78 -9.65 3.33
C LYS A 154 10.43 -8.54 4.14
N ASP A 155 10.29 -7.30 3.69
CA ASP A 155 10.95 -6.15 4.33
C ASP A 155 10.34 -5.86 5.71
N VAL A 156 9.01 -5.82 5.80
CA VAL A 156 8.29 -5.66 7.08
C VAL A 156 8.63 -6.80 8.04
N MET A 157 8.68 -8.04 7.56
CA MET A 157 9.03 -9.20 8.38
C MET A 157 10.48 -9.16 8.86
N LEU A 158 11.42 -8.78 7.99
CA LEU A 158 12.83 -8.71 8.32
C LEU A 158 13.08 -7.62 9.36
N ILE A 159 12.61 -6.40 9.10
CA ILE A 159 12.76 -5.25 10.00
C ILE A 159 12.05 -5.55 11.34
N GLY A 160 10.82 -6.08 11.30
CA GLY A 160 10.08 -6.46 12.50
C GLY A 160 10.79 -7.54 13.32
N SER A 161 11.41 -8.53 12.67
CA SER A 161 12.19 -9.56 13.37
C SER A 161 13.42 -8.98 14.06
N PHE A 162 14.17 -8.10 13.40
CA PHE A 162 15.31 -7.43 14.05
C PHE A 162 14.84 -6.52 15.19
N HIS A 163 13.75 -5.79 15.00
CA HIS A 163 13.17 -4.95 16.04
C HIS A 163 12.80 -5.77 17.29
N LEU A 164 12.07 -6.87 17.13
CA LEU A 164 11.71 -7.78 18.23
C LEU A 164 12.94 -8.36 18.95
N THR A 165 14.02 -8.67 18.22
CA THR A 165 15.28 -9.13 18.83
C THR A 165 15.93 -8.05 19.68
N PHE A 166 16.02 -6.81 19.19
CA PHE A 166 16.60 -5.70 19.95
C PHE A 166 15.76 -5.36 21.17
N MET A 167 14.43 -5.34 20.99
CA MET A 167 13.47 -5.17 22.06
C MET A 167 13.61 -6.26 23.12
N SER A 168 13.77 -7.51 22.70
CA SER A 168 14.06 -8.66 23.56
C SER A 168 15.37 -8.48 24.34
N ALA A 169 16.45 -8.08 23.68
CA ALA A 169 17.73 -7.86 24.33
C ALA A 169 17.61 -6.79 25.43
N VAL A 170 16.94 -5.67 25.15
CA VAL A 170 16.67 -4.61 26.14
C VAL A 170 15.78 -5.12 27.28
N GLY A 171 14.75 -5.91 26.95
CA GLY A 171 13.86 -6.52 27.94
C GLY A 171 14.59 -7.49 28.87
N ILE A 172 15.43 -8.39 28.33
CA ILE A 172 16.26 -9.31 29.12
C ILE A 172 17.23 -8.53 29.98
N TRP A 173 17.86 -7.48 29.43
CA TRP A 173 18.79 -6.65 30.18
C TRP A 173 18.12 -6.04 31.41
N LEU A 174 16.96 -5.40 31.23
CA LEU A 174 16.16 -4.84 32.33
C LEU A 174 15.73 -5.89 33.35
N TRP A 175 15.17 -7.01 32.87
CA TRP A 175 14.51 -7.99 33.74
C TRP A 175 15.48 -9.02 34.34
N SER A 176 16.73 -9.08 33.91
CA SER A 176 17.75 -9.98 34.48
C SER A 176 18.05 -9.62 35.94
N ASP A 177 18.32 -8.34 36.20
CA ASP A 177 18.50 -7.78 37.55
C ASP A 177 17.97 -6.33 37.62
N PRO A 178 16.66 -6.15 37.89
CA PRO A 178 16.07 -4.82 38.02
C PRO A 178 16.64 -3.98 39.17
N LEU A 179 17.28 -4.60 40.17
CA LEU A 179 17.84 -3.89 41.32
C LEU A 179 19.23 -3.32 41.00
N ALA A 180 20.00 -4.03 40.18
CA ALA A 180 21.29 -3.58 39.67
C ALA A 180 21.17 -2.72 38.40
N PHE A 181 20.00 -2.66 37.78
CA PHE A 181 19.75 -1.88 36.58
C PHE A 181 19.58 -0.38 36.88
N GLY A 182 20.43 0.45 36.24
CA GLY A 182 20.51 1.89 36.49
C GLY A 182 21.29 2.18 37.76
N ASN A 183 22.44 2.85 37.61
CA ASN A 183 23.35 3.07 38.72
C ASN A 183 22.67 3.81 39.89
N SER A 184 22.90 3.31 41.11
CA SER A 184 22.37 3.76 42.42
C SER A 184 21.00 3.19 42.82
N PRO A 185 20.90 2.43 43.93
CA PRO A 185 19.63 1.96 44.47
C PRO A 185 18.67 3.12 44.80
N VAL A 186 19.20 4.31 45.13
CA VAL A 186 18.40 5.52 45.37
C VAL A 186 17.56 5.91 44.15
N CYS A 187 18.06 5.62 42.93
CA CYS A 187 17.40 5.87 41.66
C CYS A 187 16.64 4.65 41.12
N SER A 188 16.72 3.49 41.80
CA SER A 188 15.98 2.26 41.45
C SER A 188 14.91 1.87 42.50
N MET A 189 14.67 2.70 43.52
CA MET A 189 13.78 2.33 44.64
C MET A 189 12.28 2.39 44.31
N SER A 190 11.63 1.23 44.44
CA SER A 190 10.17 1.02 44.57
C SER A 190 9.28 1.61 43.46
N GLY A 191 9.73 1.52 42.21
CA GLY A 191 8.84 1.75 41.08
C GLY A 191 7.65 0.78 41.16
N HIS A 192 6.44 1.30 41.06
CA HIS A 192 5.29 0.50 40.69
C HIS A 192 4.97 0.82 39.23
N ILE A 193 4.81 -0.20 38.40
CA ILE A 193 4.17 -0.08 37.10
C ILE A 193 2.67 -0.02 37.34
N PHE A 194 1.98 0.94 36.74
CA PHE A 194 0.53 1.06 36.91
C PHE A 194 -0.20 0.48 35.70
N LEU A 195 -0.65 -0.76 35.80
CA LEU A 195 -1.53 -1.34 34.78
C LEU A 195 -2.94 -0.77 34.97
N ILE A 196 -3.30 0.24 34.17
CA ILE A 196 -4.55 1.03 34.27
C ILE A 196 -4.63 1.80 35.61
N LYS A 197 -4.91 1.10 36.71
CA LYS A 197 -4.94 1.64 38.08
C LYS A 197 -4.26 0.72 39.09
N TRP A 198 -3.86 -0.48 38.68
CA TRP A 198 -3.30 -1.50 39.57
C TRP A 198 -1.79 -1.30 39.69
N PRO A 199 -1.26 -1.03 40.91
CA PRO A 199 0.17 -0.91 41.12
C PRO A 199 0.81 -2.31 41.13
N ILE A 200 1.81 -2.51 40.29
CA ILE A 200 2.60 -3.75 40.21
C ILE A 200 4.05 -3.39 40.51
N SER A 201 4.60 -3.95 41.58
CA SER A 201 6.00 -3.73 41.92
C SER A 201 6.94 -4.28 40.84
N PHE A 202 7.95 -3.49 40.44
CA PHE A 202 9.05 -3.96 39.57
C PHE A 202 9.79 -5.17 40.17
N LEU A 203 9.72 -5.36 41.48
CA LEU A 203 10.36 -6.48 42.19
C LEU A 203 9.50 -7.75 42.25
N SER A 204 8.31 -7.73 41.63
CA SER A 204 7.45 -8.90 41.56
C SER A 204 8.15 -10.06 40.85
N ALA A 205 8.43 -11.14 41.58
CA ALA A 205 9.05 -12.35 41.03
C ALA A 205 8.24 -12.93 39.86
N ARG A 206 6.90 -12.86 39.95
CA ARG A 206 6.01 -13.31 38.86
C ARG A 206 6.22 -12.47 37.60
N LEU A 207 6.25 -11.15 37.74
CA LEU A 207 6.44 -10.25 36.60
C LEU A 207 7.82 -10.47 35.95
N LYS A 208 8.86 -10.60 36.77
CA LYS A 208 10.23 -10.90 36.30
C LYS A 208 10.28 -12.20 35.50
N ILE A 209 9.73 -13.30 36.04
CA ILE A 209 9.73 -14.61 35.38
C ILE A 209 8.99 -14.53 34.03
N TRP A 210 7.77 -13.98 34.03
CA TRP A 210 6.98 -13.88 32.80
C TRP A 210 7.63 -12.96 31.76
N SER A 211 8.22 -11.85 32.18
CA SER A 211 8.92 -10.94 31.27
C SER A 211 10.15 -11.60 30.66
N LEU A 212 10.97 -12.28 31.47
CA LEU A 212 12.13 -13.03 30.97
C LEU A 212 11.72 -14.15 30.01
N LEU A 213 10.64 -14.88 30.28
CA LEU A 213 10.13 -15.91 29.37
C LEU A 213 9.70 -15.31 28.02
N VAL A 214 8.94 -14.21 28.05
CA VAL A 214 8.47 -13.54 26.82
C VAL A 214 9.66 -13.02 26.03
N TYR A 215 10.54 -12.24 26.64
CA TYR A 215 11.67 -11.66 25.91
C TYR A 215 12.65 -12.75 25.45
N SER A 216 12.95 -13.76 26.25
CA SER A 216 13.82 -14.88 25.79
C SER A 216 13.26 -15.60 24.56
N SER A 217 11.93 -15.72 24.46
CA SER A 217 11.29 -16.34 23.28
C SER A 217 11.40 -15.48 22.01
N LEU A 218 11.59 -14.17 22.17
CA LEU A 218 11.69 -13.19 21.07
C LEU A 218 13.15 -12.83 20.69
N LEU A 219 14.14 -13.39 21.39
CA LEU A 219 15.54 -12.99 21.22
C LEU A 219 16.11 -13.41 19.85
N VAL A 220 15.78 -14.61 19.38
CA VAL A 220 16.38 -15.17 18.17
C VAL A 220 15.65 -14.62 16.93
N PRO A 221 16.35 -13.90 16.03
CA PRO A 221 15.76 -13.43 14.77
C PRO A 221 15.17 -14.60 13.97
N GLY A 222 14.05 -14.35 13.31
CA GLY A 222 13.26 -15.35 12.59
C GLY A 222 12.38 -16.20 13.50
N LEU A 223 12.92 -16.78 14.57
CA LEU A 223 12.11 -17.56 15.54
C LEU A 223 11.09 -16.67 16.26
N ASN A 224 11.44 -15.41 16.51
CA ASN A 224 10.56 -14.43 17.12
C ASN A 224 9.32 -14.07 16.27
N LEU A 225 9.28 -14.47 15.00
CA LEU A 225 8.11 -14.33 14.14
C LEU A 225 7.09 -15.45 14.32
N ILE A 226 7.43 -16.54 15.03
CA ILE A 226 6.49 -17.65 15.28
C ILE A 226 5.21 -17.15 15.96
N LEU A 227 5.34 -16.27 16.96
CA LEU A 227 4.19 -15.75 17.70
C LEU A 227 3.29 -14.84 16.83
N PRO A 228 3.81 -13.82 16.12
CA PRO A 228 3.04 -13.06 15.13
C PRO A 228 2.38 -13.93 14.05
N LEU A 229 3.09 -14.93 13.53
CA LEU A 229 2.57 -15.83 12.49
C LEU A 229 1.49 -16.78 13.04
N ALA A 230 1.63 -17.25 14.28
CA ALA A 230 0.61 -18.01 14.97
C ALA A 230 -0.65 -17.16 15.19
N PHE A 231 -0.49 -15.90 15.59
CA PHE A 231 -1.61 -14.96 15.70
C PHE A 231 -2.32 -14.76 14.34
N LEU A 232 -1.58 -14.53 13.25
CA LEU A 232 -2.15 -14.44 11.91
C LEU A 232 -2.87 -15.73 11.50
N SER A 233 -2.31 -16.89 11.86
CA SER A 233 -2.92 -18.20 11.57
C SER A 233 -4.26 -18.37 12.31
N VAL A 234 -4.33 -18.00 13.60
CA VAL A 234 -5.58 -18.01 14.38
C VAL A 234 -6.60 -17.07 13.77
N PHE A 235 -6.19 -15.86 13.40
CA PHE A 235 -7.05 -14.87 12.78
C PHE A 235 -7.63 -15.36 11.45
N VAL A 236 -6.82 -16.06 10.67
CA VAL A 236 -7.19 -16.67 9.40
C VAL A 236 -8.20 -17.82 9.60
N ILE A 237 -8.01 -18.67 10.61
CA ILE A 237 -8.97 -19.71 10.99
C ILE A 237 -10.30 -19.08 11.46
N TYR A 238 -10.22 -18.05 12.31
CA TYR A 238 -11.39 -17.29 12.75
C TYR A 238 -12.16 -16.70 11.57
N SER A 239 -11.45 -16.07 10.63
CA SER A 239 -12.03 -15.47 9.42
C SER A 239 -12.75 -16.52 8.57
N HIS A 240 -12.16 -17.71 8.40
CA HIS A 240 -12.81 -18.81 7.70
C HIS A 240 -14.09 -19.27 8.43
N TRP A 241 -14.02 -19.44 9.75
CA TRP A 241 -15.15 -19.88 10.56
C TRP A 241 -16.32 -18.87 10.54
N ILE A 242 -16.04 -17.59 10.73
CA ILE A 242 -17.08 -16.55 10.80
C ILE A 242 -17.76 -16.33 9.45
N LEU A 243 -17.01 -16.37 8.34
CA LEU A 243 -17.58 -16.26 7.00
C LEU A 243 -18.47 -17.46 6.66
N LYS A 244 -18.09 -18.67 7.11
CA LYS A 244 -18.91 -19.87 6.94
C LYS A 244 -20.19 -19.83 7.78
N LEU A 245 -20.11 -19.27 8.99
CA LEU A 245 -21.24 -19.15 9.91
C LEU A 245 -22.25 -18.08 9.45
N CYS A 246 -21.77 -16.88 9.13
CA CYS A 246 -22.63 -15.74 8.83
C CYS A 246 -23.10 -15.70 7.37
N ARG A 247 -22.40 -16.36 6.44
CA ARG A 247 -22.60 -16.29 4.98
C ARG A 247 -23.07 -14.91 4.50
N PRO A 248 -22.32 -13.83 4.78
CA PRO A 248 -22.80 -12.50 4.46
C PRO A 248 -22.85 -12.33 2.94
N GLN A 249 -23.98 -11.87 2.40
CA GLN A 249 -24.06 -11.52 0.98
C GLN A 249 -23.36 -10.18 0.67
N ASP A 250 -23.30 -9.28 1.66
CA ASP A 250 -22.61 -8.01 1.56
C ASP A 250 -21.11 -8.17 1.79
N HIS A 251 -20.33 -7.78 0.77
CA HIS A 251 -18.87 -7.80 0.79
C HIS A 251 -18.27 -6.90 1.88
N ARG A 252 -18.93 -5.78 2.22
CA ARG A 252 -18.47 -4.89 3.30
C ARG A 252 -18.58 -5.57 4.65
N LEU A 253 -19.71 -6.23 4.90
CA LEU A 253 -19.93 -6.98 6.13
C LEU A 253 -18.95 -8.15 6.27
N GLN A 254 -18.60 -8.83 5.17
CA GLN A 254 -17.55 -9.86 5.18
C GLN A 254 -16.21 -9.30 5.66
N LYS A 255 -15.75 -8.17 5.07
CA LYS A 255 -14.47 -7.54 5.46
C LYS A 255 -14.48 -7.05 6.91
N LEU A 256 -15.59 -6.47 7.36
CA LEU A 256 -15.76 -6.03 8.74
C LEU A 256 -15.68 -7.19 9.74
N LEU A 257 -16.36 -8.30 9.45
CA LEU A 257 -16.31 -9.50 10.30
C LEU A 257 -14.92 -10.11 10.37
N MET A 258 -14.16 -10.05 9.27
CA MET A 258 -12.79 -10.52 9.24
C MET A 258 -11.87 -9.62 10.07
N ALA A 259 -11.69 -8.36 9.68
CA ALA A 259 -10.64 -7.49 10.19
C ALA A 259 -11.06 -6.57 11.36
N GLY A 260 -12.35 -6.41 11.60
CA GLY A 260 -12.87 -5.66 12.75
C GLY A 260 -12.33 -6.15 14.10
N PRO A 261 -12.34 -7.46 14.41
CA PRO A 261 -11.80 -7.97 15.68
C PRO A 261 -10.30 -7.68 15.86
N GLY A 262 -9.51 -7.80 14.79
CA GLY A 262 -8.08 -7.47 14.82
C GLY A 262 -7.82 -6.00 15.09
N LEU A 263 -8.59 -5.11 14.44
CA LEU A 263 -8.54 -3.67 14.67
C LEU A 263 -8.94 -3.31 16.11
N ILE A 264 -10.02 -3.89 16.64
CA ILE A 264 -10.46 -3.68 18.02
C ILE A 264 -9.37 -4.12 19.00
N MET A 265 -8.77 -5.28 18.77
CA MET A 265 -7.72 -5.82 19.63
C MET A 265 -6.50 -4.89 19.66
N VAL A 266 -5.97 -4.50 18.49
CA VAL A 266 -4.79 -3.60 18.41
C VAL A 266 -5.10 -2.24 19.04
N THR A 267 -6.27 -1.67 18.76
CA THR A 267 -6.70 -0.40 19.36
C THR A 267 -6.78 -0.50 20.89
N THR A 268 -7.29 -1.63 21.40
CA THR A 268 -7.40 -1.87 22.84
C THR A 268 -6.03 -2.01 23.49
N ILE A 269 -5.14 -2.84 22.92
CA ILE A 269 -3.78 -3.06 23.44
C ILE A 269 -3.00 -1.75 23.44
N ASN A 270 -3.02 -0.99 22.33
CA ASN A 270 -2.33 0.30 22.26
C ASN A 270 -2.87 1.29 23.29
N SER A 271 -4.20 1.36 23.47
CA SER A 271 -4.80 2.23 24.48
C SER A 271 -4.41 1.82 25.91
N LEU A 272 -4.34 0.52 26.19
CA LEU A 272 -3.86 0.02 27.48
C LEU A 272 -2.39 0.38 27.72
N LEU A 273 -1.53 0.27 26.71
CA LEU A 273 -0.11 0.64 26.81
C LEU A 273 0.09 2.14 27.03
N VAL A 274 -0.69 2.98 26.34
CA VAL A 274 -0.70 4.44 26.54
C VAL A 274 -1.15 4.77 27.96
N ILE A 275 -2.30 4.25 28.38
CA ILE A 275 -2.86 4.50 29.72
C ILE A 275 -1.89 4.02 30.80
N SER A 276 -1.28 2.83 30.63
CA SER A 276 -0.31 2.27 31.57
C SER A 276 0.92 3.17 31.68
N THR A 277 1.47 3.59 30.54
CA THR A 277 2.67 4.44 30.47
C THR A 277 2.43 5.79 31.15
N GLU A 278 1.35 6.49 30.78
CA GLU A 278 1.04 7.82 31.31
C GLU A 278 0.62 7.79 32.78
N ASN A 279 -0.04 6.73 33.25
CA ASN A 279 -0.32 6.56 34.68
C ASN A 279 0.95 6.29 35.49
N THR A 280 1.90 5.54 34.93
CA THR A 280 3.17 5.27 35.59
C THR A 280 4.01 6.55 35.70
N LEU A 281 4.02 7.38 34.64
CA LEU A 281 4.61 8.74 34.65
C LEU A 281 3.99 9.65 35.71
N LYS A 282 2.66 9.75 35.75
CA LYS A 282 1.96 10.64 36.68
C LYS A 282 2.12 10.27 38.15
N ARG A 283 2.34 9.00 38.45
CA ARG A 283 2.46 8.46 39.81
C ARG A 283 3.90 8.13 40.19
N ALA A 284 4.87 8.48 39.34
CA ALA A 284 6.27 8.34 39.66
C ALA A 284 6.62 9.24 40.87
N PRO A 285 7.49 8.78 41.79
CA PRO A 285 7.92 9.58 42.93
C PRO A 285 8.50 10.92 42.48
N THR A 286 8.28 11.97 43.28
CA THR A 286 8.82 13.32 43.03
C THR A 286 10.36 13.27 42.97
N GLY A 287 10.95 13.77 41.87
CA GLY A 287 12.40 13.76 41.63
C GLY A 287 12.86 12.83 40.50
N PHE A 288 11.97 12.01 39.94
CA PHE A 288 12.26 11.13 38.80
C PHE A 288 12.09 11.78 37.43
N LEU A 289 11.17 12.75 37.34
CA LEU A 289 11.01 13.59 36.16
C LEU A 289 11.80 14.86 36.42
N GLU A 290 12.92 15.03 35.72
CA GLU A 290 13.68 16.26 35.81
C GLU A 290 12.89 17.41 35.15
N PRO A 291 13.11 18.68 35.54
CA PRO A 291 12.55 19.82 34.83
C PRO A 291 12.83 19.79 33.31
N GLY A 292 13.93 19.13 32.91
CA GLY A 292 14.31 18.86 31.53
C GLY A 292 13.38 17.88 30.79
N ASP A 293 12.65 16.99 31.46
CA ASP A 293 11.74 16.03 30.80
C ASP A 293 10.56 16.66 30.06
N ALA A 294 10.19 17.87 30.50
CA ALA A 294 9.21 18.72 29.84
C ALA A 294 9.84 19.67 28.80
N SER A 295 11.17 19.71 28.70
CA SER A 295 11.88 20.57 27.75
C SER A 295 11.87 19.96 26.35
N TRP A 296 11.64 20.83 25.37
CA TRP A 296 11.63 20.46 23.97
C TRP A 296 13.05 20.37 23.44
N SER A 297 13.44 19.20 22.96
CA SER A 297 14.72 18.95 22.30
C SER A 297 14.54 18.90 20.77
N PHE A 298 15.67 18.98 20.04
CA PHE A 298 15.65 18.88 18.58
C PHE A 298 15.07 17.54 18.11
N GLY A 299 15.43 16.42 18.76
CA GLY A 299 14.92 15.10 18.39
C GLY A 299 13.42 14.95 18.63
N GLN A 300 12.88 15.57 19.69
CA GLN A 300 11.43 15.61 19.93
C GLN A 300 10.67 16.41 18.87
N ILE A 301 11.18 17.57 18.47
CA ILE A 301 10.59 18.37 17.40
C ILE A 301 10.64 17.58 16.09
N LEU A 302 11.78 16.94 15.80
CA LEU A 302 11.94 16.09 14.63
C LEU A 302 10.94 14.91 14.63
N ALA A 303 10.74 14.24 15.77
CA ALA A 303 9.78 13.15 15.91
C ALA A 303 8.34 13.62 15.58
N LEU A 304 7.96 14.82 16.01
CA LEU A 304 6.66 15.41 15.64
C LEU A 304 6.59 15.82 14.17
N LEU A 305 7.66 16.36 13.59
CA LEU A 305 7.71 16.72 12.17
C LEU A 305 7.58 15.49 11.27
N LEU A 306 8.09 14.33 11.71
CA LEU A 306 7.90 13.06 11.00
C LEU A 306 6.43 12.61 10.96
N LEU A 307 5.54 13.16 11.80
CA LEU A 307 4.10 12.95 11.64
C LEU A 307 3.55 13.61 10.38
N LEU A 308 4.18 14.68 9.86
CA LEU A 308 3.68 15.39 8.67
C LEU A 308 3.68 14.49 7.43
N SER A 309 4.69 13.62 7.28
CA SER A 309 4.71 12.65 6.18
C SER A 309 3.55 11.65 6.32
N THR A 310 3.34 11.13 7.54
CA THR A 310 2.25 10.22 7.86
C THR A 310 0.88 10.86 7.57
N ILE A 311 0.69 12.12 7.99
CA ILE A 311 -0.55 12.86 7.75
C ILE A 311 -0.74 13.12 6.25
N ARG A 312 0.32 13.53 5.52
CA ARG A 312 0.27 13.74 4.07
C ARG A 312 -0.17 12.46 3.35
N ASP A 313 0.44 11.34 3.67
CA ASP A 313 0.17 10.06 3.02
C ASP A 313 -1.29 9.60 3.30
N ILE A 314 -1.79 9.80 4.52
CA ILE A 314 -3.20 9.58 4.87
C ILE A 314 -4.12 10.52 4.08
N LEU A 315 -3.81 11.81 4.03
CA LEU A 315 -4.62 12.79 3.29
C LEU A 315 -4.65 12.48 1.79
N GLU A 316 -3.53 12.04 1.23
CA GLU A 316 -3.45 11.61 -0.16
C GLU A 316 -4.33 10.39 -0.43
N THR A 317 -4.32 9.41 0.50
CA THR A 317 -5.21 8.25 0.43
C THR A 317 -6.67 8.67 0.47
N LEU A 318 -7.07 9.43 1.48
CA LEU A 318 -8.47 9.87 1.62
C LEU A 318 -8.92 10.71 0.43
N ARG A 319 -8.05 11.57 -0.12
CA ARG A 319 -8.35 12.42 -1.26
C ARG A 319 -8.51 11.64 -2.57
N ASN A 320 -7.59 10.71 -2.84
CA ASN A 320 -7.50 10.07 -4.15
C ASN A 320 -8.29 8.76 -4.24
N ARG A 321 -8.83 8.25 -3.14
CA ARG A 321 -9.53 6.96 -3.12
C ARG A 321 -10.84 6.95 -3.91
N GLN A 322 -11.73 7.93 -3.72
CA GLN A 322 -12.94 8.04 -4.53
C GLN A 322 -12.60 8.25 -6.02
N PRO A 323 -11.69 9.17 -6.40
CA PRO A 323 -11.21 9.29 -7.77
C PRO A 323 -10.65 7.99 -8.36
N ARG A 324 -9.89 7.18 -7.59
CA ARG A 324 -9.37 5.87 -8.03
C ARG A 324 -10.49 4.85 -8.26
N GLN A 325 -11.47 4.77 -7.36
CA GLN A 325 -12.62 3.88 -7.55
C GLN A 325 -13.44 4.26 -8.79
N LEU A 326 -13.61 5.56 -9.05
CA LEU A 326 -14.23 6.03 -10.27
C LEU A 326 -13.37 5.69 -11.50
N THR A 327 -12.05 5.72 -11.38
CA THR A 327 -11.12 5.33 -12.46
C THR A 327 -11.26 3.85 -12.81
N GLU A 328 -11.31 2.96 -11.81
CA GLU A 328 -11.59 1.54 -12.03
C GLU A 328 -12.96 1.32 -12.71
N GLN A 329 -13.97 2.12 -12.33
CA GLN A 329 -15.28 2.08 -13.01
C GLN A 329 -15.20 2.55 -14.46
N VAL A 330 -14.37 3.56 -14.76
CA VAL A 330 -14.12 3.99 -16.14
C VAL A 330 -13.48 2.87 -16.95
N GLU A 331 -12.40 2.27 -16.45
CA GLU A 331 -11.70 1.17 -17.12
C GLU A 331 -12.65 0.00 -17.38
N LYS A 332 -13.39 -0.44 -16.36
CA LYS A 332 -14.35 -1.51 -16.51
C LYS A 332 -15.45 -1.18 -17.53
N ALA A 333 -16.03 0.02 -17.45
CA ALA A 333 -17.07 0.44 -18.39
C ALA A 333 -16.54 0.49 -19.83
N LEU A 334 -15.29 0.93 -20.04
CA LEU A 334 -14.64 0.92 -21.34
C LEU A 334 -14.38 -0.51 -21.84
N GLU A 335 -14.06 -1.46 -20.96
CA GLU A 335 -13.94 -2.87 -21.33
C GLU A 335 -15.27 -3.50 -21.77
N GLU A 336 -16.36 -3.14 -21.09
CA GLU A 336 -17.71 -3.62 -21.36
C GLU A 336 -18.40 -2.87 -22.53
N GLY A 337 -17.76 -1.80 -23.06
CA GLY A 337 -18.31 -0.97 -24.13
C GLY A 337 -19.36 0.04 -23.67
N GLU A 338 -19.48 0.29 -22.36
CA GLU A 338 -20.44 1.19 -21.74
C GLU A 338 -19.91 2.65 -21.69
N SER A 339 -19.77 3.29 -22.84
CA SER A 339 -19.22 4.67 -22.97
C SER A 339 -19.89 5.69 -22.04
N GLN A 340 -21.21 5.58 -21.83
CA GLN A 340 -21.95 6.53 -20.98
C GLN A 340 -21.69 6.34 -19.49
N ALA A 341 -21.45 5.10 -19.04
CA ALA A 341 -21.06 4.81 -17.67
C ALA A 341 -19.64 5.35 -17.40
N ALA A 342 -18.72 5.14 -18.36
CA ALA A 342 -17.38 5.69 -18.32
C ALA A 342 -17.40 7.23 -18.24
N LEU A 343 -18.18 7.91 -19.09
CA LEU A 343 -18.34 9.37 -19.05
C LEU A 343 -18.90 9.87 -17.71
N THR A 344 -19.87 9.15 -17.15
CA THR A 344 -20.47 9.52 -15.87
C THR A 344 -19.44 9.45 -14.75
N ALA A 345 -18.60 8.40 -14.74
CA ALA A 345 -17.54 8.25 -13.75
C ALA A 345 -16.42 9.30 -13.93
N LEU A 346 -16.04 9.63 -15.17
CA LEU A 346 -15.11 10.72 -15.48
C LEU A 346 -15.62 12.07 -14.97
N LYS A 347 -16.89 12.40 -15.24
CA LYS A 347 -17.54 13.65 -14.77
C LYS A 347 -17.69 13.73 -13.25
N ARG A 348 -17.69 12.58 -12.57
CA ARG A 348 -17.70 12.50 -11.09
C ARG A 348 -16.32 12.68 -10.46
N GLY A 349 -15.28 12.90 -11.26
CA GLY A 349 -13.92 13.16 -10.79
C GLY A 349 -13.02 11.92 -10.73
N ALA A 350 -13.18 10.97 -11.66
CA ALA A 350 -12.17 9.93 -11.87
C ALA A 350 -10.81 10.58 -12.16
N LEU A 351 -9.72 9.95 -11.70
CA LEU A 351 -8.38 10.39 -12.07
C LEU A 351 -8.22 10.17 -13.57
N VAL A 352 -7.75 11.20 -14.28
CA VAL A 352 -7.49 11.10 -15.71
C VAL A 352 -5.99 11.13 -15.94
N GLY A 353 -5.46 10.04 -16.48
CA GLY A 353 -4.08 9.93 -16.94
C GLY A 353 -4.03 9.66 -18.45
N ARG A 354 -2.81 9.66 -19.01
CA ARG A 354 -2.60 9.27 -20.41
C ARG A 354 -3.05 7.83 -20.68
N ASP A 355 -2.97 6.97 -19.67
CA ASP A 355 -3.33 5.55 -19.79
C ASP A 355 -4.81 5.36 -20.09
N ILE A 356 -5.71 6.03 -19.34
CA ILE A 356 -7.16 6.00 -19.58
C ILE A 356 -7.49 6.58 -20.95
N PHE A 357 -6.78 7.64 -21.35
CA PHE A 357 -6.93 8.23 -22.67
C PHE A 357 -6.59 7.20 -23.77
N SER A 358 -5.39 6.61 -23.71
CA SER A 358 -4.97 5.55 -24.63
C SER A 358 -5.92 4.36 -24.59
N PHE A 359 -6.43 3.99 -23.41
CA PHE A 359 -7.37 2.90 -23.25
C PHE A 359 -8.71 3.18 -23.93
N ALA A 360 -9.27 4.38 -23.77
CA ALA A 360 -10.50 4.79 -24.46
C ALA A 360 -10.33 4.77 -25.99
N ILE A 361 -9.17 5.19 -26.51
CA ILE A 361 -8.83 5.10 -27.93
C ILE A 361 -8.79 3.64 -28.38
N LYS A 362 -8.08 2.77 -27.65
CA LYS A 362 -7.95 1.35 -27.97
C LYS A 362 -9.28 0.60 -27.95
N LYS A 363 -10.22 1.05 -27.11
CA LYS A 363 -11.58 0.50 -27.03
C LYS A 363 -12.55 1.12 -28.03
N GLY A 364 -12.14 2.14 -28.80
CA GLY A 364 -12.98 2.81 -29.78
C GLY A 364 -14.12 3.62 -29.16
N SER A 365 -14.01 4.04 -27.91
CA SER A 365 -15.07 4.80 -27.23
C SER A 365 -15.00 6.28 -27.60
N LEU A 366 -15.47 6.62 -28.81
CA LEU A 366 -15.39 7.98 -29.36
C LEU A 366 -15.92 9.04 -28.38
N ASP A 367 -17.09 8.87 -27.79
CA ASP A 367 -17.68 9.85 -26.86
C ASP A 367 -16.75 10.18 -25.67
N VAL A 368 -16.04 9.17 -25.16
CA VAL A 368 -15.07 9.33 -24.07
C VAL A 368 -13.83 10.05 -24.59
N VAL A 369 -13.35 9.69 -25.79
CA VAL A 369 -12.21 10.37 -26.43
C VAL A 369 -12.51 11.85 -26.64
N GLU A 370 -13.68 12.21 -27.18
CA GLU A 370 -14.06 13.61 -27.39
C GLU A 370 -14.08 14.40 -26.08
N TYR A 371 -14.65 13.81 -25.02
CA TYR A 371 -14.65 14.43 -23.70
C TYR A 371 -13.23 14.64 -23.17
N LEU A 372 -12.35 13.64 -23.29
CA LEU A 372 -10.97 13.71 -22.82
C LEU A 372 -10.12 14.73 -23.59
N VAL A 373 -10.33 14.87 -24.90
CA VAL A 373 -9.67 15.91 -25.72
C VAL A 373 -10.04 17.30 -25.23
N ASN A 374 -11.33 17.53 -25.00
CA ASN A 374 -11.85 18.85 -24.64
C ASN A 374 -11.46 19.27 -23.22
N GLU A 375 -11.60 18.36 -22.25
CA GLU A 375 -11.35 18.67 -20.83
C GLU A 375 -9.86 18.54 -20.44
N TYR A 376 -9.13 17.61 -21.06
CA TYR A 376 -7.75 17.28 -20.69
C TYR A 376 -6.77 17.29 -21.89
N PRO A 377 -6.67 18.40 -22.65
CA PRO A 377 -5.85 18.46 -23.87
C PRO A 377 -4.35 18.19 -23.60
N LYS A 378 -3.85 18.46 -22.39
CA LYS A 378 -2.46 18.19 -22.00
C LYS A 378 -2.13 16.69 -21.90
N LEU A 379 -3.13 15.85 -21.68
CA LEU A 379 -2.98 14.40 -21.55
C LEU A 379 -3.03 13.69 -22.91
N PHE A 380 -3.32 14.42 -23.98
CA PHE A 380 -3.46 13.89 -25.34
C PHE A 380 -2.23 13.06 -25.73
N PRO A 381 -2.41 11.77 -26.06
CA PRO A 381 -1.29 10.90 -26.37
C PRO A 381 -0.68 11.27 -27.73
N ARG A 382 0.65 11.42 -27.77
CA ARG A 382 1.39 11.74 -29.01
C ARG A 382 1.15 10.69 -30.11
N THR A 383 0.92 9.45 -29.73
CA THR A 383 0.67 8.30 -30.63
C THR A 383 -0.81 7.93 -30.70
N ALA A 384 -1.73 8.85 -30.40
CA ALA A 384 -3.18 8.62 -30.44
C ALA A 384 -3.64 7.96 -31.75
N LEU A 385 -3.12 8.46 -32.89
CA LEU A 385 -3.48 7.95 -34.21
C LEU A 385 -2.91 6.54 -34.45
N HIS A 386 -1.71 6.23 -33.94
CA HIS A 386 -1.17 4.87 -33.99
C HIS A 386 -2.03 3.91 -33.17
N ASP A 387 -2.39 4.27 -31.94
CA ASP A 387 -3.22 3.44 -31.07
C ASP A 387 -4.59 3.15 -31.72
N ALA A 388 -5.23 4.15 -32.32
CA ALA A 388 -6.50 3.99 -33.02
C ALA A 388 -6.38 3.05 -34.24
N VAL A 389 -5.30 3.18 -35.02
CA VAL A 389 -5.00 2.32 -36.17
C VAL A 389 -4.76 0.87 -35.76
N GLU A 390 -3.98 0.64 -34.70
CA GLU A 390 -3.66 -0.72 -34.24
C GLU A 390 -4.93 -1.48 -33.83
N ASN A 391 -5.95 -0.76 -33.35
CA ASN A 391 -7.21 -1.31 -32.84
C ASN A 391 -8.41 -1.18 -33.81
N GLU A 392 -8.19 -0.74 -35.06
CA GLU A 392 -9.24 -0.57 -36.09
C GLU A 392 -10.38 0.40 -35.70
N CYS A 393 -10.12 1.38 -34.84
CA CYS A 393 -11.12 2.36 -34.40
C CYS A 393 -11.25 3.50 -35.41
N LEU A 394 -11.89 3.25 -36.55
CA LEU A 394 -12.01 4.21 -37.67
C LEU A 394 -12.69 5.52 -37.30
N ASP A 395 -13.74 5.46 -36.48
CA ASP A 395 -14.47 6.60 -35.95
C ASP A 395 -13.57 7.53 -35.13
N VAL A 396 -12.74 6.95 -34.27
CA VAL A 396 -11.71 7.67 -33.51
C VAL A 396 -10.63 8.21 -34.45
N MET A 397 -10.18 7.44 -35.46
CA MET A 397 -9.23 7.93 -36.47
C MET A 397 -9.77 9.16 -37.22
N GLU A 398 -11.04 9.10 -37.63
CA GLU A 398 -11.73 10.19 -38.31
C GLU A 398 -11.78 11.45 -37.45
N TYR A 399 -12.21 11.31 -36.19
CA TYR A 399 -12.24 12.40 -35.25
C TYR A 399 -10.84 13.00 -34.99
N LEU A 400 -9.83 12.17 -34.78
CA LEU A 400 -8.47 12.63 -34.53
C LEU A 400 -7.91 13.42 -35.72
N VAL A 401 -8.08 12.93 -36.95
CA VAL A 401 -7.53 13.60 -38.14
C VAL A 401 -8.34 14.83 -38.52
N GLU A 402 -9.66 14.77 -38.50
CA GLU A 402 -10.51 15.84 -39.03
C GLU A 402 -10.83 16.92 -38.01
N LYS A 403 -10.97 16.56 -36.73
CA LYS A 403 -11.33 17.51 -35.67
C LYS A 403 -10.13 17.92 -34.83
N CYS A 404 -9.30 16.97 -34.42
CA CYS A 404 -8.12 17.28 -33.60
C CYS A 404 -6.90 17.72 -34.41
N GLN A 405 -6.92 17.54 -35.75
CA GLN A 405 -5.84 17.91 -36.67
C GLN A 405 -4.48 17.33 -36.25
N VAL A 406 -4.49 16.09 -35.76
CA VAL A 406 -3.25 15.39 -35.38
C VAL A 406 -2.35 15.21 -36.59
N ASP A 407 -1.05 15.40 -36.42
CA ASP A 407 -0.07 15.15 -37.48
C ASP A 407 -0.13 13.68 -37.91
N ILE A 408 -0.65 13.44 -39.11
CA ILE A 408 -0.81 12.10 -39.72
C ILE A 408 0.55 11.42 -39.90
N ASN A 409 1.61 12.21 -40.07
CA ASN A 409 2.98 11.74 -40.27
C ASN A 409 3.79 11.70 -38.96
N ALA A 410 3.15 11.93 -37.81
CA ALA A 410 3.78 11.79 -36.52
C ALA A 410 4.41 10.40 -36.38
N LYS A 411 5.62 10.36 -35.86
CA LYS A 411 6.38 9.13 -35.66
C LYS A 411 6.33 8.67 -34.22
N ASP A 412 6.18 7.35 -34.03
CA ASP A 412 6.32 6.70 -32.74
C ASP A 412 7.80 6.57 -32.33
N ILE A 413 8.06 5.94 -31.19
CA ILE A 413 9.42 5.73 -30.66
C ILE A 413 10.29 4.81 -31.54
N LEU A 414 9.68 4.08 -32.47
CA LEU A 414 10.34 3.18 -33.42
C LEU A 414 10.43 3.82 -34.83
N ASP A 415 10.23 5.14 -34.91
CA ASP A 415 10.23 5.93 -36.14
C ASP A 415 9.12 5.53 -37.14
N ASN A 416 8.07 4.82 -36.69
CA ASN A 416 6.95 4.43 -37.54
C ASN A 416 5.85 5.50 -37.52
N THR A 417 5.29 5.80 -38.68
CA THR A 417 4.04 6.58 -38.79
C THR A 417 2.81 5.69 -38.58
N ALA A 418 1.64 6.30 -38.39
CA ALA A 418 0.37 5.56 -38.29
C ALA A 418 0.12 4.66 -39.52
N LEU A 419 0.51 5.12 -40.72
CA LEU A 419 0.42 4.34 -41.95
C LEU A 419 1.34 3.11 -41.95
N HIS A 420 2.56 3.22 -41.41
CA HIS A 420 3.45 2.07 -41.23
C HIS A 420 2.79 0.99 -40.36
N LYS A 421 2.14 1.38 -39.26
CA LYS A 421 1.41 0.47 -38.36
C LYS A 421 0.21 -0.18 -39.05
N ALA A 422 -0.60 0.60 -39.75
CA ALA A 422 -1.77 0.12 -40.49
C ALA A 422 -1.36 -0.97 -41.50
N VAL A 423 -0.29 -0.71 -42.25
CA VAL A 423 0.29 -1.64 -43.21
C VAL A 423 0.81 -2.90 -42.53
N LYS A 424 1.65 -2.74 -41.50
CA LYS A 424 2.27 -3.87 -40.79
C LYS A 424 1.23 -4.81 -40.17
N MET A 425 0.11 -4.27 -39.70
CA MET A 425 -0.97 -5.03 -39.09
C MET A 425 -2.06 -5.47 -40.09
N GLY A 426 -1.93 -5.12 -41.38
CA GLY A 426 -2.92 -5.49 -42.41
C GLY A 426 -4.29 -4.80 -42.25
N ARG A 427 -4.36 -3.66 -41.56
CA ARG A 427 -5.59 -2.92 -41.23
C ARG A 427 -6.07 -2.13 -42.45
N LEU A 428 -6.80 -2.82 -43.33
CA LEU A 428 -7.07 -2.31 -44.68
C LEU A 428 -7.83 -0.98 -44.69
N GLU A 429 -8.89 -0.87 -43.92
CA GLU A 429 -9.74 0.33 -43.89
C GLU A 429 -8.96 1.54 -43.35
N ALA A 430 -8.12 1.32 -42.34
CA ALA A 430 -7.19 2.32 -41.83
C ALA A 430 -6.17 2.78 -42.90
N VAL A 431 -5.61 1.85 -43.68
CA VAL A 431 -4.72 2.19 -44.82
C VAL A 431 -5.45 3.05 -45.85
N GLN A 432 -6.66 2.68 -46.24
CA GLN A 432 -7.44 3.43 -47.22
C GLN A 432 -7.76 4.85 -46.71
N TYR A 433 -8.19 4.96 -45.46
CA TYR A 433 -8.48 6.23 -44.82
C TYR A 433 -7.24 7.13 -44.77
N LEU A 434 -6.13 6.61 -44.26
CA LEU A 434 -4.88 7.35 -44.11
C LEU A 434 -4.30 7.78 -45.46
N ILE A 435 -4.34 6.92 -46.49
CA ILE A 435 -3.88 7.30 -47.85
C ILE A 435 -4.77 8.40 -48.43
N ARG A 436 -6.09 8.31 -48.25
CA ARG A 436 -7.03 9.32 -48.75
C ARG A 436 -6.80 10.68 -48.10
N LYS A 437 -6.53 10.72 -46.79
CA LYS A 437 -6.22 11.95 -46.06
C LYS A 437 -4.80 12.45 -46.32
N SER A 438 -3.83 11.54 -46.50
CA SER A 438 -2.45 11.88 -46.84
C SER A 438 -2.27 12.33 -48.29
N ARG A 439 -3.21 12.04 -49.21
CA ARG A 439 -3.14 12.39 -50.65
C ARG A 439 -3.07 13.90 -50.95
N PHE A 440 -3.26 14.75 -49.95
CA PHE A 440 -2.95 16.18 -50.04
C PHE A 440 -1.44 16.49 -49.86
N ILE A 441 -0.62 15.50 -49.51
CA ILE A 441 0.83 15.57 -49.35
C ILE A 441 1.49 14.47 -50.22
N GLN A 442 2.62 14.81 -50.83
CA GLN A 442 3.15 14.34 -52.12
C GLN A 442 3.30 12.81 -52.37
N SER A 443 3.23 12.43 -53.66
CA SER A 443 3.27 11.05 -54.20
C SER A 443 4.57 10.26 -53.96
N TRP A 444 5.68 10.91 -53.59
CA TRP A 444 7.00 10.26 -53.44
C TRP A 444 7.13 9.48 -52.12
N GLU A 445 6.41 9.87 -51.08
CA GLU A 445 6.50 9.28 -49.74
C GLU A 445 5.80 7.91 -49.69
N LEU A 446 4.71 7.78 -50.44
CA LEU A 446 4.01 6.51 -50.72
C LEU A 446 4.90 5.47 -51.42
N SER A 447 5.75 5.90 -52.35
CA SER A 447 6.71 5.02 -53.03
C SER A 447 7.84 4.57 -52.11
N LYS A 448 8.27 5.44 -51.18
CA LYS A 448 9.26 5.12 -50.15
C LYS A 448 8.71 4.15 -49.10
N LEU A 449 7.50 4.39 -48.61
CA LEU A 449 6.74 3.48 -47.73
C LEU A 449 6.53 2.10 -48.37
N LYS A 450 6.26 2.07 -49.69
CA LYS A 450 6.23 0.85 -50.49
C LYS A 450 7.56 0.09 -50.43
N ALA A 451 8.68 0.77 -50.64
CA ALA A 451 10.01 0.17 -50.60
C ALA A 451 10.41 -0.31 -49.19
N GLU A 452 10.12 0.46 -48.14
CA GLU A 452 10.46 0.14 -46.75
C GLU A 452 9.62 -1.02 -46.17
N ALA A 453 8.32 -1.08 -46.50
CA ALA A 453 7.44 -2.19 -46.09
C ALA A 453 7.82 -3.51 -46.81
N ILE A 454 8.20 -3.46 -48.09
CA ILE A 454 8.64 -4.63 -48.88
C ILE A 454 9.91 -5.28 -48.31
N GLY A 455 10.78 -4.50 -47.67
CA GLY A 455 12.02 -4.98 -47.05
C GLY A 455 11.84 -5.61 -45.66
N ARG A 456 10.72 -5.37 -44.97
CA ARG A 456 10.45 -5.87 -43.60
C ARG A 456 9.36 -6.94 -43.52
N LEU A 457 8.62 -7.20 -44.60
CA LEU A 457 7.56 -8.21 -44.68
C LEU A 457 8.06 -9.49 -45.37
N GLU A 458 7.74 -10.67 -44.81
CA GLU A 458 8.04 -11.99 -45.38
C GLU A 458 6.76 -12.80 -45.65
N GLY A 459 6.76 -13.66 -46.68
CA GLY A 459 5.67 -14.61 -46.95
C GLY A 459 4.34 -13.98 -47.42
N LYS A 460 3.21 -14.59 -47.02
CA LYS A 460 1.85 -14.26 -47.50
C LYS A 460 1.39 -12.82 -47.18
N GLU A 461 1.97 -12.18 -46.15
CA GLU A 461 1.66 -10.80 -45.79
C GLU A 461 2.20 -9.80 -46.82
N LYS A 462 3.40 -10.08 -47.37
CA LYS A 462 4.00 -9.30 -48.46
C LYS A 462 3.15 -9.35 -49.74
N GLU A 463 2.57 -10.51 -50.06
CA GLU A 463 1.69 -10.67 -51.23
C GLU A 463 0.35 -9.94 -51.05
N LYS A 464 -0.29 -10.04 -49.87
CA LYS A 464 -1.49 -9.25 -49.54
C LYS A 464 -1.22 -7.75 -49.62
N TYR A 465 -0.06 -7.31 -49.12
CA TYR A 465 0.38 -5.92 -49.17
C TYR A 465 0.54 -5.40 -50.61
N LEU A 466 1.29 -6.12 -51.46
CA LEU A 466 1.55 -5.74 -52.85
C LEU A 466 0.25 -5.67 -53.67
N ALA A 467 -0.61 -6.68 -53.55
CA ALA A 467 -1.89 -6.73 -54.25
C ALA A 467 -2.80 -5.54 -53.90
N HIS A 468 -2.74 -5.04 -52.66
CA HIS A 468 -3.57 -3.94 -52.21
C HIS A 468 -2.98 -2.56 -52.51
N VAL A 469 -1.68 -2.37 -52.29
CA VAL A 469 -1.01 -1.08 -52.57
C VAL A 469 -1.05 -0.74 -54.06
N ASP A 470 -0.90 -1.73 -54.94
CA ASP A 470 -1.00 -1.53 -56.39
C ASP A 470 -2.41 -1.08 -56.84
N LYS A 471 -3.47 -1.50 -56.13
CA LYS A 471 -4.85 -1.07 -56.39
C LYS A 471 -5.08 0.42 -56.11
N TYR A 472 -4.36 1.01 -55.15
CA TYR A 472 -4.55 2.41 -54.73
C TYR A 472 -3.51 3.38 -55.32
N LEU A 473 -2.39 2.87 -55.84
CA LEU A 473 -1.34 3.67 -56.47
C LEU A 473 -1.49 3.84 -57.99
N ASN A 474 -2.32 3.05 -58.66
CA ASN A 474 -2.64 3.23 -60.07
C ASN A 474 -3.90 4.09 -60.23
N PRO A 475 -3.81 5.38 -60.64
CA PRO A 475 -4.98 6.24 -60.82
C PRO A 475 -5.82 5.87 -62.05
N LEU A 476 -5.44 4.82 -62.80
CA LEU A 476 -5.98 4.49 -64.12
C LEU A 476 -6.95 3.29 -64.16
N SER A 477 -7.36 2.72 -63.02
CA SER A 477 -8.25 1.54 -63.02
C SER A 477 -9.72 1.83 -62.68
N HIS A 478 -10.10 3.08 -62.40
CA HIS A 478 -11.47 3.47 -62.08
C HIS A 478 -11.89 4.79 -62.74
N SER A 479 -11.69 4.89 -64.06
CA SER A 479 -12.37 5.86 -64.92
C SER A 479 -13.09 5.14 -66.05
#